data_AF-A0A831Z746-F1
#
_entry.id   AF-A0A831Z746-F1
#
_cell.length_a   1.000
_cell.length_b   1.000
_cell.length_c   1.000
_cell.angle_alpha   90.00
_cell.angle_beta   90.00
_cell.angle_gamma   90.00
#
_symmetry.space_group_name_H-M   'P 1'
#
loop_
_entity.id
_entity.type
_entity.pdbx_description
1 polymer ?
#
loop_
_entity_poly.entity_id
_entity_poly.type
_entity_poly.pdbx_seq_one_letter_code
_entity_poly.pdbx_strand_id
1 'polypeptide(L)'
;MKGPQTLLDAENNWQTDLGAWFPGERVVLRGKDLFHELGDYSWMGLLLYGITGREFNEKQIRLFEGMWTISTSYPDPRLWNNRVAALAGTTRSTSVLGISAATAVSEASIYGRRPDIRTIDFLYRAKKQLSSGN
;
A
#
# COMPACT_ATOMS: atom_id res chain seq x y z
N MET A 1 18.11 -20.76 -0.43
CA MET A 1 16.83 -21.42 -0.79
C MET A 1 16.68 -22.67 0.07
N LYS A 2 15.49 -22.87 0.65
CA LYS A 2 15.13 -24.19 1.23
C LYS A 2 14.98 -25.16 0.03
N GLY A 3 15.44 -26.41 0.17
CA GLY A 3 15.67 -27.33 -0.94
C GLY A 3 14.43 -27.75 -1.77
N PRO A 4 14.55 -28.79 -2.62
CA PRO A 4 13.51 -29.21 -3.57
C PRO A 4 12.12 -29.44 -2.94
N GLN A 5 12.06 -29.87 -1.68
CA GLN A 5 10.82 -30.08 -0.95
C GLN A 5 9.91 -28.84 -0.91
N THR A 6 10.48 -27.64 -0.77
CA THR A 6 9.68 -26.40 -0.71
C THR A 6 8.98 -26.09 -2.03
N LEU A 7 9.50 -26.55 -3.16
CA LEU A 7 8.83 -26.40 -4.47
C LEU A 7 7.67 -27.39 -4.60
N LEU A 8 7.87 -28.64 -4.17
CA LEU A 8 6.81 -29.66 -4.18
C LEU A 8 5.65 -29.27 -3.27
N ASP A 9 5.95 -28.74 -2.08
CA ASP A 9 4.92 -28.31 -1.11
C ASP A 9 4.06 -27.14 -1.63
N ALA A 10 4.59 -26.33 -2.55
CA ALA A 10 3.90 -25.16 -3.14
C ALA A 10 3.40 -25.40 -4.57
N GLU A 11 3.61 -26.59 -5.15
CA GLU A 11 3.30 -26.87 -6.57
C GLU A 11 1.81 -26.63 -6.89
N ASN A 12 0.94 -26.99 -5.96
CA ASN A 12 -0.52 -26.98 -6.16
C ASN A 12 -1.25 -26.02 -5.22
N ASN A 13 -0.54 -25.11 -4.55
CA ASN A 13 -1.16 -24.16 -3.64
C ASN A 13 -0.32 -22.88 -3.48
N TRP A 14 -0.99 -21.78 -3.17
CA TRP A 14 -0.34 -20.53 -2.76
C TRP A 14 -0.54 -20.35 -1.25
N GLN A 15 0.50 -20.58 -0.46
CA GLN A 15 0.45 -20.36 0.99
C GLN A 15 0.42 -18.85 1.28
N THR A 16 -0.62 -18.38 1.97
CA THR A 16 -0.76 -16.96 2.34
C THR A 16 -1.64 -16.77 3.57
N ASP A 17 -1.25 -15.83 4.43
CA ASP A 17 -2.05 -15.36 5.55
C ASP A 17 -2.96 -14.17 5.18
N LEU A 18 -2.88 -13.67 3.93
CA LEU A 18 -3.72 -12.56 3.47
C LEU A 18 -5.18 -12.94 3.31
N GLY A 19 -5.48 -14.21 3.04
CA GLY A 19 -6.84 -14.71 2.82
C GLY A 19 -7.13 -15.07 1.36
N ALA A 20 -8.40 -15.33 1.07
CA ALA A 20 -8.88 -15.87 -0.20
C ALA A 20 -10.35 -15.53 -0.45
N TRP A 21 -10.76 -15.60 -1.72
CA TRP A 21 -12.16 -15.58 -2.11
C TRP A 21 -12.67 -17.01 -2.29
N PHE A 22 -13.79 -17.32 -1.65
CA PHE A 22 -14.50 -18.60 -1.71
C PHE A 22 -15.81 -18.38 -2.48
N PRO A 23 -15.90 -18.78 -3.77
CA PRO A 23 -17.05 -18.49 -4.61
C PRO A 23 -18.37 -18.98 -4.00
N GLY A 24 -19.36 -18.08 -3.92
CA GLY A 24 -20.68 -18.38 -3.36
C GLY A 24 -20.76 -18.45 -1.83
N GLU A 25 -19.66 -18.25 -1.12
CA GLU A 25 -19.61 -18.33 0.35
C GLU A 25 -19.16 -17.00 0.96
N ARG A 26 -17.87 -16.67 0.84
CA ARG A 26 -17.27 -15.51 1.53
C ARG A 26 -15.97 -15.04 0.90
N VAL A 27 -15.52 -13.85 1.32
CA VAL A 27 -14.18 -13.34 1.04
C VAL A 27 -13.49 -13.16 2.38
N VAL A 28 -12.31 -13.75 2.54
CA VAL A 28 -11.51 -13.62 3.76
C VAL A 28 -10.35 -12.69 3.50
N LEU A 29 -10.19 -11.68 4.37
CA LEU A 29 -9.03 -10.81 4.43
C LEU A 29 -8.42 -10.91 5.83
N ARG A 30 -7.20 -11.44 5.93
CA ARG A 30 -6.45 -11.62 7.18
C ARG A 30 -7.24 -12.30 8.30
N GLY A 31 -7.99 -13.34 7.93
CA GLY A 31 -8.77 -14.14 8.86
C GLY A 31 -10.19 -13.61 9.14
N LYS A 32 -10.55 -12.43 8.63
CA LYS A 32 -11.89 -11.86 8.78
C LYS A 32 -12.72 -11.94 7.51
N ASP A 33 -14.01 -12.17 7.66
CA ASP A 33 -14.98 -12.05 6.57
C ASP A 33 -15.14 -10.59 6.12
N LEU A 34 -14.84 -10.32 4.86
CA LEU A 34 -14.83 -8.98 4.28
C LEU A 34 -16.20 -8.29 4.36
N PHE A 35 -17.29 -9.04 4.16
CA PHE A 35 -18.63 -8.46 4.06
C PHE A 35 -19.33 -8.39 5.43
N HIS A 36 -19.01 -9.30 6.35
CA HIS A 36 -19.65 -9.36 7.66
C HIS A 36 -18.84 -8.68 8.76
N GLU A 37 -17.53 -8.88 8.81
CA GLU A 37 -16.68 -8.37 9.92
C GLU A 37 -15.96 -7.06 9.56
N LEU A 38 -15.80 -6.78 8.26
CA LEU A 38 -15.12 -5.58 7.76
C LEU A 38 -16.05 -4.61 7.01
N GLY A 39 -17.35 -4.92 6.93
CA GLY A 39 -18.32 -4.16 6.13
C GLY A 39 -18.46 -2.68 6.53
N ASP A 40 -18.22 -2.36 7.80
CA ASP A 40 -18.33 -0.99 8.34
C ASP A 40 -17.01 -0.20 8.27
N TYR A 41 -15.93 -0.79 7.75
CA TYR A 41 -14.64 -0.09 7.67
C TYR A 41 -14.71 1.01 6.60
N SER A 42 -14.14 2.19 6.89
CA SER A 42 -13.87 3.17 5.84
C SER A 42 -12.90 2.57 4.81
N TRP A 43 -12.91 3.09 3.58
CA TRP A 43 -11.97 2.62 2.55
C TRP A 43 -10.50 2.69 3.03
N MET A 44 -10.12 3.78 3.71
CA MET A 44 -8.77 3.91 4.27
C MET A 44 -8.52 2.94 5.42
N GLY A 45 -9.51 2.73 6.30
CA GLY A 45 -9.42 1.74 7.37
C GLY A 45 -9.20 0.32 6.83
N LEU A 46 -9.98 -0.07 5.81
CA LEU A 46 -9.85 -1.36 5.13
C LEU A 46 -8.49 -1.51 4.43
N LEU A 47 -8.01 -0.46 3.75
CA LEU A 47 -6.69 -0.45 3.11
C LEU A 47 -5.57 -0.63 4.13
N LEU A 48 -5.59 0.12 5.23
CA LEU A 48 -4.58 0.03 6.29
C LEU A 48 -4.59 -1.35 6.97
N TYR A 49 -5.78 -1.90 7.21
CA TYR A 49 -5.92 -3.26 7.73
C TYR A 49 -5.37 -4.31 6.74
N GLY A 50 -5.70 -4.21 5.45
CA GLY A 50 -5.18 -5.11 4.42
C GLY A 50 -3.64 -5.08 4.32
N ILE A 51 -3.03 -3.90 4.40
CA ILE A 51 -1.57 -3.75 4.35
C ILE A 51 -0.90 -4.27 5.63
N THR A 52 -1.41 -3.90 6.81
CA THR A 52 -0.67 -4.06 8.07
C THR A 52 -1.18 -5.16 8.99
N GLY A 53 -2.41 -5.63 8.79
CA GLY A 53 -3.13 -6.52 9.72
C GLY A 53 -3.54 -5.87 11.03
N ARG A 54 -3.44 -4.54 11.16
CA ARG A 54 -3.73 -3.79 12.38
C ARG A 54 -5.02 -3.01 12.22
N GLU A 55 -5.78 -2.94 13.31
CA GLU A 55 -6.90 -2.01 13.44
C GLU A 55 -6.40 -0.67 13.96
N PHE A 56 -6.79 0.39 13.28
CA PHE A 56 -6.45 1.77 13.64
C PHE A 56 -7.68 2.48 14.17
N ASN A 57 -7.48 3.36 15.16
CA ASN A 57 -8.58 4.19 15.65
C ASN A 57 -8.93 5.29 14.64
N GLU A 58 -10.11 5.91 14.81
CA GLU A 58 -10.62 6.95 13.91
C GLU A 58 -9.65 8.12 13.70
N LYS A 59 -8.93 8.55 14.76
CA LYS A 59 -7.97 9.66 14.65
C LYS A 59 -6.80 9.29 13.74
N GLN A 60 -6.32 8.06 13.84
CA GLN A 60 -5.26 7.54 12.98
C GLN A 60 -5.74 7.40 11.54
N ILE A 61 -6.94 6.85 11.31
CA ILE A 61 -7.54 6.72 9.97
C ILE A 61 -7.68 8.09 9.32
N ARG A 62 -8.25 9.07 10.05
CA ARG A 62 -8.43 10.45 9.56
C ARG A 62 -7.10 11.13 9.22
N LEU A 63 -6.03 10.86 9.97
CA LEU A 63 -4.69 11.34 9.64
C LEU A 63 -4.23 10.78 8.28
N PHE A 64 -4.35 9.47 8.06
CA PHE A 64 -3.99 8.85 6.78
C PHE A 64 -4.86 9.34 5.62
N GLU A 65 -6.16 9.51 5.84
CA GLU A 65 -7.07 10.10 4.85
C GLU A 65 -6.65 11.53 4.47
N GLY A 66 -6.24 12.34 5.45
CA GLY A 66 -5.69 13.67 5.21
C GLY A 66 -4.38 13.61 4.40
N MET A 67 -3.43 12.78 4.83
CA MET A 67 -2.16 12.59 4.11
C MET A 67 -2.37 12.17 2.65
N TRP A 68 -3.31 11.25 2.41
CA TRP A 68 -3.69 10.82 1.07
C TRP A 68 -4.30 11.99 0.28
N THR A 69 -5.43 12.50 0.76
CA THR A 69 -6.30 13.41 0.00
C THR A 69 -5.70 14.79 -0.23
N ILE A 70 -5.11 15.41 0.79
CA ILE A 70 -4.68 16.82 0.73
C ILE A 70 -3.17 17.00 0.63
N SER A 71 -2.38 15.99 1.02
CA SER A 71 -0.91 16.12 1.06
C SER A 71 -0.18 15.39 -0.06
N THR A 72 -0.83 14.45 -0.76
CA THR A 72 -0.14 13.60 -1.73
C THR A 72 -0.89 13.35 -3.04
N SER A 73 -2.18 13.69 -3.13
CA SER A 73 -3.01 13.56 -4.34
C SER A 73 -3.15 14.87 -5.14
N TYR A 74 -2.06 15.60 -5.36
CA TYR A 74 -2.08 16.83 -6.16
C TYR A 74 -2.38 16.52 -7.64
N PRO A 75 -3.42 17.11 -8.25
CA PRO A 75 -3.77 16.86 -9.66
C PRO A 75 -2.93 17.74 -10.62
N ASP A 76 -1.62 17.76 -10.43
CA ASP A 76 -0.70 18.57 -11.25
C ASP A 76 0.08 17.65 -12.22
N PRO A 77 -0.10 17.77 -13.54
CA PRO A 77 0.60 16.95 -14.54
C PRO A 77 2.10 17.27 -14.64
N ARG A 78 2.59 18.33 -13.98
CA ARG A 78 4.02 18.62 -13.91
C ARG A 78 4.75 17.71 -12.93
N LEU A 79 4.03 17.12 -11.97
CA LEU A 79 4.54 16.08 -11.09
C LEU A 79 4.86 14.82 -11.91
N TRP A 80 5.93 14.13 -11.55
CA TRP A 80 6.62 13.16 -12.40
C TRP A 80 5.71 12.00 -12.87
N ASN A 81 5.05 11.33 -11.94
CA ASN A 81 4.15 10.21 -12.19
C ASN A 81 2.86 10.70 -12.86
N ASN A 82 2.35 11.85 -12.45
CA ASN A 82 1.19 12.48 -13.07
C ASN A 82 1.45 12.84 -14.54
N ARG A 83 2.68 13.23 -14.89
CA ARG A 83 3.06 13.52 -16.28
C ARG A 83 2.94 12.29 -17.16
N VAL A 84 3.36 11.13 -16.64
CA VAL A 84 3.25 9.84 -17.35
C VAL A 84 1.77 9.49 -17.55
N ALA A 85 0.94 9.62 -16.51
CA ALA A 85 -0.50 9.38 -16.62
C ALA A 85 -1.17 10.35 -17.61
N ALA A 86 -0.81 11.63 -17.56
CA ALA A 86 -1.33 12.65 -18.47
C ALA A 86 -0.95 12.37 -19.93
N LEU A 87 0.32 12.00 -20.19
CA LEU A 87 0.78 11.62 -21.53
C LEU A 87 0.06 10.36 -22.04
N ALA A 88 -0.15 9.36 -21.18
CA ALA A 88 -0.90 8.16 -21.55
C ALA A 88 -2.35 8.52 -21.93
N GLY A 89 -2.98 9.44 -21.19
CA GLY A 89 -4.31 9.95 -21.52
C GLY A 89 -4.37 10.69 -22.86
N THR A 90 -3.41 11.58 -23.13
CA THR A 90 -3.40 12.35 -24.40
C THR A 90 -3.07 11.50 -25.62
N THR A 91 -2.34 10.40 -25.43
CA THR A 91 -2.02 9.42 -26.47
C THR A 91 -3.09 8.33 -26.64
N ARG A 92 -4.23 8.44 -25.93
CA ARG A 92 -5.35 7.48 -25.95
C ARG A 92 -4.91 6.05 -25.56
N SER A 93 -3.95 5.93 -24.65
CA SER A 93 -3.67 4.66 -23.99
C SER A 93 -4.84 4.25 -23.10
N THR A 94 -4.95 2.96 -22.76
CA THR A 94 -5.96 2.51 -21.80
C THR A 94 -5.60 3.00 -20.40
N SER A 95 -6.62 3.26 -19.58
CA SER A 95 -6.43 3.77 -18.22
C SER A 95 -5.52 2.85 -17.38
N VAL A 96 -5.67 1.53 -17.54
CA VAL A 96 -4.86 0.53 -16.83
C VAL A 96 -3.38 0.64 -17.23
N LEU A 97 -3.07 0.71 -18.53
CA LEU A 97 -1.69 0.83 -18.99
C LEU A 97 -1.06 2.16 -18.57
N GLY A 98 -1.80 3.26 -18.70
CA GLY A 98 -1.34 4.59 -18.30
C GLY A 98 -1.03 4.69 -16.80
N ILE A 99 -1.93 4.21 -15.95
CA ILE A 99 -1.72 4.21 -14.49
C ILE A 99 -0.65 3.21 -14.07
N SER A 100 -0.53 2.07 -14.74
CA SER A 100 0.55 1.11 -14.45
C SER A 100 1.92 1.73 -14.72
N ALA A 101 2.09 2.41 -15.87
CA ALA A 101 3.32 3.12 -16.20
C ALA A 101 3.61 4.26 -15.21
N ALA A 102 2.60 5.04 -14.84
CA ALA A 102 2.73 6.12 -13.85
C ALA A 102 3.08 5.59 -12.43
N THR A 103 2.52 4.45 -12.05
CA THR A 103 2.83 3.79 -10.77
C THR A 103 4.25 3.25 -10.75
N ALA A 104 4.71 2.63 -11.85
CA ALA A 104 6.08 2.12 -11.95
C ALA A 104 7.14 3.22 -11.73
N VAL A 105 6.93 4.43 -12.27
CA VAL A 105 7.85 5.56 -12.03
C VAL A 105 7.75 6.14 -10.61
N SER A 106 6.68 5.85 -9.88
CA SER A 106 6.52 6.22 -8.47
C SER A 106 7.37 5.36 -7.53
N GLU A 107 7.98 4.27 -8.01
CA GLU A 107 8.92 3.44 -7.23
C GLU A 107 10.39 3.86 -7.40
N ALA A 108 10.67 4.77 -8.34
CA ALA A 108 12.03 5.21 -8.64
C ALA A 108 12.69 5.91 -7.43
N SER A 109 13.98 5.65 -7.18
CA SER A 109 14.68 6.16 -5.97
C SER A 109 14.63 7.68 -5.78
N ILE A 110 14.58 8.45 -6.86
CA ILE A 110 14.63 9.92 -6.83
C ILE A 110 13.26 10.52 -6.42
N TYR A 111 12.16 9.85 -6.75
CA TYR A 111 10.81 10.42 -6.66
C TYR A 111 9.80 9.55 -5.88
N GLY A 112 10.15 8.31 -5.62
CA GLY A 112 9.36 7.40 -4.79
C GLY A 112 9.52 7.70 -3.31
N ARG A 113 8.74 7.00 -2.48
CA ARG A 113 8.70 7.22 -1.02
C ARG A 113 9.90 6.64 -0.25
N ARG A 114 10.99 6.29 -0.92
CA ARG A 114 12.22 5.78 -0.27
C ARG A 114 12.86 6.82 0.68
N PRO A 115 12.92 8.12 0.35
CA PRO A 115 13.37 9.15 1.27
C PRO A 115 12.47 9.27 2.52
N ASP A 116 11.16 9.07 2.39
CA ASP A 116 10.23 9.11 3.54
C ASP A 116 10.62 8.05 4.58
N ILE A 117 10.88 6.82 4.14
CA ILE A 117 11.30 5.72 5.03
C ILE A 117 12.62 6.07 5.74
N ARG A 118 13.61 6.59 4.99
CA ARG A 118 14.91 6.98 5.55
C ARG A 118 14.79 8.15 6.54
N THR A 119 13.90 9.09 6.26
CA THR A 119 13.62 10.25 7.12
C THR A 119 12.98 9.78 8.42
N ILE A 120 11.97 8.92 8.35
CA ILE A 120 11.31 8.36 9.53
C ILE A 120 12.30 7.55 10.39
N ASP A 121 13.10 6.67 9.77
CA ASP A 121 14.16 5.93 10.47
C ASP A 121 15.15 6.86 11.19
N PHE A 122 15.61 7.90 10.49
CA PHE A 122 16.49 8.91 11.09
C PHE A 122 15.85 9.59 12.29
N LEU A 123 14.59 10.04 12.18
CA LEU A 123 13.87 10.69 13.27
C LEU A 123 13.73 9.78 14.49
N TYR A 124 13.44 8.49 14.31
CA TYR A 124 13.38 7.52 15.41
C TYR A 124 14.75 7.32 16.07
N ARG A 125 15.83 7.20 15.29
CA ARG A 125 17.19 7.05 15.83
C ARG A 125 17.65 8.29 16.57
N ALA A 126 17.42 9.49 16.01
CA ALA A 126 17.74 10.76 16.64
C ALA A 126 16.98 10.91 17.97
N LYS A 127 15.68 10.62 17.99
CA LYS A 127 14.88 10.62 19.23
C LYS A 127 15.45 9.67 20.29
N LYS A 128 15.88 8.47 19.89
CA LYS A 128 16.48 7.49 20.80
C LYS A 128 17.80 8.00 21.39
N GLN A 129 18.65 8.64 20.58
CA GLN A 129 19.93 9.21 21.03
C GLN A 129 19.70 10.34 22.04
N LEU A 130 18.82 11.30 21.71
CA LEU A 130 18.45 12.39 22.61
C LEU A 130 17.88 11.87 23.95
N SER A 131 17.04 10.84 23.90
CA SER A 131 16.47 10.22 25.11
C SER A 131 17.52 9.47 25.94
N SER A 132 18.66 9.12 25.35
CA SER A 132 19.79 8.47 26.03
C SER A 132 20.86 9.45 26.54
N GLY A 133 20.64 10.76 26.40
CA GLY A 133 21.56 11.79 26.87
C GLY A 133 22.73 12.09 25.93
N ASN A 134 22.62 11.72 24.65
CA ASN A 134 23.53 12.12 23.58
C ASN A 134 22.92 13.25 22.72
#